data_AF-A0A537R7C9-F1
#
_entry.id   AF-A0A537R7C9-F1
#
_cell.length_a   1.000
_cell.length_b   1.000
_cell.length_c   1.000
_cell.angle_alpha   90.00
_cell.angle_beta   90.00
_cell.angle_gamma   90.00
#
_symmetry.space_group_name_H-M   'P 1'
#
loop_
_entity.id
_entity.type
_entity.pdbx_description
1 polymer ?
#
loop_
_entity_poly.entity_id
_entity_poly.type
_entity_poly.pdbx_seq_one_letter_code
_entity_poly.pdbx_strand_id
1 'polypeptide(L)'
;HVEITKGPELESAVSYMAIVRWTTTNPRGDDEHYGVVHYGTDPEDLSQTAKGHIRLNRGHPETIFRVRLVDLKPQTTYYYKVSSMGEDGESDGVEGPLSHFTTPATGEVIQNYPQPK
;
A
#
# COMPACT_ATOMS: atom_id res chain seq x y z
N HIS A 1 19.04 5.65 4.18
CA HIS A 1 18.37 5.05 3.02
C HIS A 1 17.07 4.45 3.53
N VAL A 2 15.98 4.61 2.76
CA VAL A 2 14.67 4.04 3.10
C VAL A 2 14.57 2.65 2.48
N GLU A 3 14.16 1.68 3.27
CA GLU A 3 14.08 0.27 2.86
C GLU A 3 12.72 -0.30 3.27
N ILE A 4 12.11 -1.13 2.43
CA ILE A 4 10.94 -1.94 2.83
C ILE A 4 11.44 -3.13 3.66
N THR A 5 11.02 -3.18 4.92
CA THR A 5 11.43 -4.22 5.87
C THR A 5 10.40 -5.34 6.02
N LYS A 6 9.13 -5.08 5.67
CA LYS A 6 8.03 -6.08 5.66
C LYS A 6 7.00 -5.78 4.58
N GLY A 7 6.46 -6.85 3.97
CA GLY A 7 5.51 -6.74 2.87
C GLY A 7 6.19 -6.36 1.54
N PRO A 8 5.43 -5.85 0.55
CA PRO A 8 4.02 -5.52 0.64
C PRO A 8 3.09 -6.73 0.73
N GLU A 9 1.94 -6.54 1.36
CA GLU A 9 0.94 -7.59 1.57
C GLU A 9 -0.49 -7.03 1.58
N LEU A 10 -1.45 -7.89 1.26
CA LEU A 10 -2.87 -7.58 1.42
C LEU A 10 -3.25 -7.65 2.90
N GLU A 11 -3.69 -6.53 3.48
CA GLU A 11 -4.21 -6.47 4.85
C GLU A 11 -5.64 -7.01 4.93
N SER A 12 -6.51 -6.49 4.06
CA SER A 12 -7.92 -6.91 3.93
C SER A 12 -8.49 -6.51 2.57
N ALA A 13 -9.55 -7.19 2.15
CA ALA A 13 -10.31 -6.83 0.96
C ALA A 13 -11.80 -7.16 1.11
N VAL A 14 -12.62 -6.34 0.47
CA VAL A 14 -14.00 -6.61 0.07
C VAL A 14 -14.09 -6.50 -1.45
N SER A 15 -15.26 -6.79 -2.02
CA SER A 15 -15.41 -6.90 -3.48
C SER A 15 -15.05 -5.64 -4.27
N TYR A 16 -15.12 -4.45 -3.66
CA TYR A 16 -14.86 -3.15 -4.31
C TYR A 16 -13.67 -2.38 -3.72
N MET A 17 -12.96 -2.94 -2.74
CA MET A 17 -11.90 -2.24 -2.02
C MET A 17 -10.89 -3.20 -1.42
N ALA A 18 -9.62 -2.80 -1.41
CA ALA A 18 -8.54 -3.48 -0.70
C ALA A 18 -7.71 -2.50 0.14
N ILE A 19 -7.09 -3.00 1.21
CA ILE A 19 -6.05 -2.30 1.96
C ILE A 19 -4.75 -3.07 1.78
N VAL A 20 -3.75 -2.40 1.23
CA VAL A 20 -2.38 -2.90 1.11
C VAL A 20 -1.54 -2.30 2.22
N ARG A 21 -0.68 -3.12 2.82
CA ARG A 21 0.19 -2.74 3.93
C ARG A 21 1.64 -3.09 3.61
N TRP A 22 2.56 -2.25 4.07
CA TRP A 22 3.99 -2.57 4.16
C TRP A 22 4.64 -1.78 5.29
N THR A 23 5.86 -2.15 5.66
CA THR A 23 6.68 -1.43 6.65
C THR A 23 7.97 -1.00 6.00
N THR A 24 8.41 0.23 6.28
CA THR A 24 9.73 0.73 5.88
C THR A 24 10.55 1.14 7.09
N THR A 25 11.87 1.28 6.93
CA THR A 25 12.63 2.19 7.79
C THR A 25 12.03 3.59 7.70
N ASN A 26 12.07 4.38 8.79
CA ASN A 26 11.41 5.68 8.84
C ASN A 26 12.00 6.64 7.78
N PRO A 27 11.20 7.09 6.79
CA PRO A 27 11.61 8.12 5.84
C PRO A 27 11.84 9.41 6.62
N ARG A 28 13.09 9.82 6.84
CA ARG A 28 13.34 11.08 7.54
C ARG A 28 12.97 12.25 6.61
N GLY A 29 12.63 13.40 7.16
CA GLY A 29 12.30 14.59 6.36
C GLY A 29 11.14 15.35 6.98
N ASP A 30 10.25 15.84 6.12
CA ASP A 30 8.99 16.44 6.54
C ASP A 30 8.08 15.42 7.23
N ASP A 31 7.21 15.91 8.12
CA ASP A 31 6.33 15.00 8.86
C ASP A 31 5.25 14.41 7.94
N GLU A 32 4.83 15.14 6.91
CA GLU A 32 3.76 14.71 6.00
C GLU A 32 4.33 13.80 4.90
N HIS A 33 3.82 12.57 4.82
CA HIS A 33 4.27 11.55 3.88
C HIS A 33 3.10 10.77 3.30
N TYR A 34 3.38 10.05 2.22
CA TYR A 34 2.41 9.20 1.55
C TYR A 34 2.99 7.84 1.26
N GLY A 35 2.23 6.80 1.58
CA GLY A 35 2.39 5.50 0.94
C GLY A 35 1.72 5.55 -0.42
N VAL A 36 2.37 5.02 -1.45
CA VAL A 36 1.88 5.03 -2.82
C VAL A 36 1.75 3.60 -3.31
N VAL A 37 0.63 3.29 -3.95
CA VAL A 37 0.42 2.03 -4.65
C VAL A 37 0.11 2.31 -6.10
N HIS A 38 0.95 1.77 -6.98
CA HIS A 38 0.67 1.71 -8.42
C HIS A 38 0.09 0.33 -8.72
N TYR A 39 -1.05 0.26 -9.42
CA TYR A 39 -1.78 -0.98 -9.62
C TYR A 39 -2.52 -1.06 -10.95
N GLY A 40 -2.88 -2.26 -11.35
CA GLY A 40 -3.58 -2.56 -12.60
C GLY A 40 -4.05 -4.01 -12.66
N THR A 41 -4.81 -4.36 -13.69
CA THR A 41 -5.22 -5.76 -13.95
C THR A 41 -4.25 -6.49 -14.89
N ASP A 42 -3.29 -5.76 -15.45
CA ASP A 42 -2.19 -6.27 -16.25
C ASP A 42 -0.88 -6.05 -15.45
N PRO A 43 -0.06 -7.10 -15.22
CA PRO A 43 1.21 -6.94 -14.49
C PRO A 43 2.21 -6.00 -15.17
N GLU A 44 2.09 -5.77 -16.47
CA GLU A 44 2.97 -4.89 -17.25
C GLU A 44 2.41 -3.46 -17.40
N ASP A 45 1.17 -3.20 -16.94
CA ASP A 45 0.51 -1.89 -16.96
C ASP A 45 -0.15 -1.58 -15.60
N LEU A 46 0.60 -0.87 -14.75
CA LEU A 46 0.16 -0.41 -13.43
C LEU A 46 -0.27 1.07 -13.44
N SER A 47 -1.09 1.46 -14.41
CA SER A 47 -1.48 2.86 -14.65
C SER A 47 -2.35 3.51 -13.56
N GLN A 48 -2.99 2.74 -12.67
CA GLN A 48 -3.78 3.30 -11.57
C GLN A 48 -2.90 3.61 -10.37
N THR A 49 -3.23 4.66 -9.62
CA THR A 49 -2.45 5.09 -8.44
C THR A 49 -3.37 5.40 -7.27
N ALA A 50 -3.04 4.86 -6.09
CA ALA A 50 -3.67 5.18 -4.82
C ALA A 50 -2.63 5.72 -3.84
N LYS A 51 -3.03 6.65 -2.97
CA LYS A 51 -2.17 7.26 -1.95
C LYS A 51 -2.81 7.13 -0.57
N GLY A 52 -2.00 6.75 0.41
CA GLY A 52 -2.39 6.74 1.83
C GLY A 52 -1.54 7.76 2.57
N HIS A 53 -2.19 8.81 3.06
CA HIS A 53 -1.55 9.86 3.85
C HIS A 53 -1.16 9.33 5.23
N ILE A 54 0.03 9.70 5.69
CA ILE A 54 0.51 9.41 7.05
C ILE A 54 1.39 10.57 7.54
N ARG A 55 1.24 10.90 8.82
CA ARG A 55 2.19 11.78 9.50
C ARG A 55 3.23 10.95 10.23
N LEU A 56 4.50 11.16 9.90
CA LEU A 56 5.62 10.44 10.46
C LEU A 56 5.84 10.81 11.93
N ASN A 57 6.19 9.80 12.73
CA ASN A 57 6.75 10.01 14.05
C ASN A 57 8.27 9.82 13.97
N ARG A 58 9.02 10.93 13.98
CA ARG A 58 10.50 10.92 13.86
C ARG A 58 11.23 10.10 14.93
N GLY A 59 10.59 9.88 16.09
CA GLY A 59 11.15 9.08 17.17
C GLY A 59 11.04 7.57 16.94
N HIS A 60 10.26 7.12 15.96
CA HIS A 60 10.10 5.70 15.65
C HIS A 60 11.10 5.27 14.55
N PRO A 61 11.69 4.06 14.66
CA PRO A 61 12.66 3.59 13.67
C PRO A 61 12.02 3.15 12.35
N GLU A 62 10.72 2.86 12.37
CA GLU A 62 9.97 2.29 11.24
C GLU A 62 8.66 3.05 11.02
N THR A 63 8.16 2.99 9.79
CA THR A 63 6.84 3.50 9.41
C THR A 63 6.03 2.40 8.76
N ILE A 64 4.76 2.27 9.15
CA ILE A 64 3.81 1.33 8.55
C ILE A 64 2.89 2.12 7.64
N PHE A 65 2.93 1.83 6.36
CA PHE A 65 2.01 2.40 5.39
C PHE A 65 0.80 1.49 5.20
N ARG A 66 -0.36 2.12 5.04
CA ARG A 66 -1.64 1.48 4.70
C ARG A 66 -2.32 2.30 3.62
N VAL A 67 -2.52 1.70 2.45
CA VAL A 67 -3.14 2.38 1.32
C VAL A 67 -4.42 1.65 0.94
N ARG A 68 -5.50 2.43 0.81
CA ARG A 68 -6.82 1.95 0.39
C ARG A 68 -6.93 2.09 -1.12
N LEU A 69 -7.18 0.98 -1.79
CA LEU A 69 -7.55 0.92 -3.20
C LEU A 69 -9.08 0.81 -3.24
N VAL A 70 -9.74 1.71 -3.99
CA VAL A 70 -11.21 1.79 -4.11
C VAL A 70 -11.64 1.55 -5.56
N ASP A 71 -12.96 1.46 -5.79
CA ASP A 71 -13.57 1.26 -7.11
C ASP A 71 -13.05 0.00 -7.83
N LEU A 72 -12.68 -1.02 -7.06
CA LEU A 72 -12.23 -2.30 -7.59
C LEU A 72 -13.42 -3.11 -8.10
N LYS A 73 -13.15 -3.99 -9.05
CA LYS A 73 -14.15 -4.96 -9.53
C LYS A 73 -14.10 -6.21 -8.63
N PRO A 74 -15.24 -6.84 -8.31
CA PRO A 74 -15.27 -8.13 -7.64
C PRO A 74 -14.54 -9.21 -8.43
N GLN A 75 -14.02 -10.23 -7.75
CA GLN A 75 -13.40 -11.42 -8.37
C GLN A 75 -12.34 -11.07 -9.45
N THR A 76 -11.60 -9.99 -9.23
CA THR A 76 -10.63 -9.46 -10.19
C THR A 76 -9.24 -9.46 -9.57
N THR A 77 -8.27 -9.99 -10.29
CA THR A 77 -6.87 -9.95 -9.88
C THR A 77 -6.27 -8.59 -10.22
N TYR A 78 -5.69 -7.96 -9.20
CA TYR A 78 -4.94 -6.73 -9.32
C TYR A 78 -3.48 -6.99 -9.00
N TYR A 79 -2.60 -6.53 -9.88
CA TYR A 79 -1.16 -6.48 -9.71
C TYR A 79 -0.78 -5.10 -9.18
N TYR A 80 0.25 -5.02 -8.37
CA TYR A 80 0.65 -3.76 -7.76
C TYR A 80 2.11 -3.73 -7.32
N LYS A 81 2.63 -2.50 -7.21
CA LYS A 81 3.89 -2.16 -6.54
C LYS A 81 3.64 -1.06 -5.51
N VAL A 82 4.48 -1.01 -4.50
CA VAL A 82 4.40 0.00 -3.43
C VAL A 82 5.65 0.85 -3.40
N SER A 83 5.50 2.11 -3.01
CA SER A 83 6.59 3.06 -2.77
C SER A 83 6.15 4.08 -1.72
N SER A 84 7.02 5.02 -1.37
CA SER A 84 6.66 6.15 -0.52
C SER A 84 7.26 7.45 -1.05
N MET A 85 6.65 8.56 -0.67
CA MET A 85 7.05 9.90 -1.09
C MET A 85 6.78 10.93 0.02
N GLY A 86 7.52 12.03 -0.02
CA GLY A 86 7.30 13.21 0.81
C GLY A 86 6.07 14.03 0.37
N GLU A 87 5.83 15.14 1.08
CA GLU A 87 4.74 16.07 0.79
C GLU A 87 4.87 16.75 -0.58
N ASP A 88 6.11 17.05 -0.98
CA ASP A 88 6.47 17.64 -2.26
C ASP A 88 6.29 16.67 -3.45
N GLY A 89 5.99 15.40 -3.18
CA GLY A 89 5.84 14.34 -4.16
C GLY A 89 7.16 13.69 -4.56
N GLU A 90 8.28 14.06 -3.94
CA GLU A 90 9.57 13.44 -4.19
C GLU A 90 9.60 12.03 -3.61
N SER A 91 10.13 11.08 -4.38
CA SER A 91 10.22 9.68 -3.97
C SER A 91 11.24 9.49 -2.85
N ASP A 92 10.91 8.65 -1.86
CA ASP A 92 11.85 8.22 -0.82
C ASP A 92 12.95 7.28 -1.34
N GLY A 93 12.91 6.94 -2.63
CA GLY A 93 13.87 6.06 -3.29
C GLY A 93 13.68 4.58 -2.97
N VAL A 94 12.45 4.19 -2.60
CA VAL A 94 12.09 2.80 -2.28
C VAL A 94 10.95 2.32 -3.16
N GLU A 95 11.09 1.11 -3.71
CA GLU A 95 10.04 0.41 -4.47
C GLU A 95 9.99 -1.05 -4.03
N GLY A 96 8.78 -1.56 -3.82
CA GLY A 96 8.52 -2.96 -3.51
C GLY A 96 8.44 -3.85 -4.76
N PRO A 97 8.58 -5.18 -4.60
CA PRO A 97 8.41 -6.12 -5.71
C PRO A 97 6.97 -6.10 -6.26
N LEU A 98 6.81 -6.50 -7.53
CA LEU A 98 5.49 -6.74 -8.12
C LEU A 98 4.76 -7.82 -7.32
N SER A 99 3.59 -7.47 -6.80
CA SER A 99 2.72 -8.32 -5.98
C SER A 99 1.31 -8.34 -6.56
N HIS A 100 0.45 -9.22 -6.06
CA HIS A 100 -0.93 -9.29 -6.54
C HIS A 100 -1.89 -9.74 -5.44
N PHE A 101 -3.18 -9.45 -5.65
CA PHE A 101 -4.29 -10.02 -4.90
C PHE A 101 -5.52 -10.15 -5.79
N THR A 102 -6.47 -10.98 -5.40
CA THR A 102 -7.78 -11.08 -6.05
C THR A 102 -8.85 -10.57 -5.10
N THR A 103 -9.67 -9.62 -5.54
CA THR A 103 -10.82 -9.16 -4.76
C THR A 103 -11.81 -10.31 -4.56
N PRO A 104 -12.46 -10.41 -3.39
CA PRO A 104 -13.42 -11.47 -3.14
C PRO A 104 -14.73 -11.23 -3.91
N ALA A 105 -15.65 -12.20 -3.85
CA ALA A 105 -17.00 -12.00 -4.37
C ALA A 105 -17.79 -10.97 -3.56
N THR A 106 -18.88 -10.45 -4.12
CA THR A 106 -19.75 -9.51 -3.40
C THR A 106 -20.33 -10.18 -2.15
N GLY A 107 -20.13 -9.55 -0.99
CA GLY A 107 -20.59 -10.05 0.30
C GLY A 107 -19.53 -10.84 1.08
N GLU A 108 -18.38 -11.14 0.47
CA GLU A 108 -17.25 -11.80 1.13
C GLU A 108 -16.21 -10.78 1.64
N VAL A 109 -15.48 -11.19 2.69
CA VAL A 109 -14.41 -10.40 3.31
C VAL A 109 -13.15 -11.26 3.40
N ILE A 110 -12.04 -10.73 2.90
CA ILE A 110 -10.69 -11.24 3.17
C ILE A 110 -10.12 -10.40 4.31
N GLN A 111 -9.67 -11.03 5.39
CA GLN A 111 -9.00 -10.37 6.50
C GLN A 111 -7.76 -11.16 6.92
N ASN A 112 -6.59 -10.65 6.54
CA ASN A 112 -5.32 -11.31 6.81
C ASN A 112 -4.66 -10.79 8.10
N TYR A 113 -4.98 -9.56 8.50
CA TYR A 113 -4.54 -8.99 9.76
C TYR A 113 -5.72 -8.66 10.67
N PRO A 114 -5.80 -9.26 11.87
CA PRO A 114 -6.74 -8.80 12.88
C PRO A 114 -6.34 -7.39 13.34
N GLN A 115 -7.31 -6.49 13.49
CA GLN A 115 -7.08 -5.22 14.17
C GLN A 115 -6.62 -5.55 15.61
N PRO A 116 -5.61 -4.85 16.16
CA PRO A 116 -5.32 -4.97 17.58
C PRO A 116 -6.60 -4.67 18.36
N LYS A 117 -6.96 -5.54 19.31
CA LYS A 117 -8.09 -5.35 20.21
C LYS A 117 -7.88 -4.15 21.12
#